data_AF-A0A2X3H9C4-F1
#
_entry.id   AF-A0A2X3H9C4-F1
#
_cell.length_a   1.000
_cell.length_b   1.000
_cell.length_c   1.000
_cell.angle_alpha   90.00
_cell.angle_beta   90.00
_cell.angle_gamma   90.00
#
_symmetry.space_group_name_H-M   'P 1'
#
loop_
_entity.id
_entity.type
_entity.pdbx_description
1 polymer ?
#
loop_
_entity_poly.entity_id
_entity_poly.type
_entity_poly.pdbx_seq_one_letter_code
_entity_poly.pdbx_strand_id
1 'polypeptide(L)'
;MRYLREAAKAFAQAHPDRAAMLDLDKAGTPDPYVERLFEGFAFSVGRLREKIDDDLPELTEGLVSMLWPHYLRTIPSLSIVALTPTLPAMKMAETVPAGFEISSPPTGAEKYRVPVPNHPAI
;
A
#
# COMPACT_ATOMS: atom_id res chain seq x y z
N MET A 1 -17.03 15.94 13.62
CA MET A 1 -18.29 15.67 14.35
C MET A 1 -19.14 14.61 13.64
N ARG A 2 -18.55 13.49 13.23
CA ARG A 2 -19.28 12.43 12.51
C ARG A 2 -18.79 11.06 12.93
N TYR A 3 -17.49 10.92 13.19
CA TYR A 3 -16.88 9.63 13.42
C TYR A 3 -17.28 9.02 14.77
N LEU A 4 -17.19 9.76 15.88
CA LEU A 4 -17.56 9.22 17.20
C LEU A 4 -19.06 8.89 17.28
N ARG A 5 -19.92 9.72 16.70
CA ARG A 5 -21.37 9.47 16.65
C ARG A 5 -21.74 8.31 15.73
N GLU A 6 -21.10 8.18 14.57
CA GLU A 6 -21.28 7.03 13.69
C GLU A 6 -20.78 5.74 14.33
N ALA A 7 -19.61 5.78 14.99
CA ALA A 7 -19.07 4.64 15.72
C ALA A 7 -19.98 4.23 16.89
N ALA A 8 -20.50 5.19 17.66
CA ALA A 8 -21.46 4.93 18.73
C ALA A 8 -22.76 4.32 18.19
N LYS A 9 -23.26 4.80 17.04
CA LYS A 9 -24.45 4.25 16.39
C LYS A 9 -24.21 2.84 15.86
N ALA A 10 -23.08 2.58 15.22
CA ALA A 10 -22.69 1.26 14.74
C ALA A 10 -22.53 0.28 15.90
N PHE A 11 -21.91 0.72 17.01
CA PHE A 11 -21.77 -0.07 18.23
C PHE A 11 -23.14 -0.36 18.86
N ALA A 12 -24.04 0.63 18.91
CA ALA A 12 -25.38 0.45 19.46
C ALA A 12 -26.20 -0.55 18.64
N GLN A 13 -26.07 -0.52 17.31
CA GLN A 13 -26.70 -1.50 16.42
C GLN A 13 -26.12 -2.91 16.58
N ALA A 14 -24.81 -3.03 16.80
CA ALA A 14 -24.14 -4.32 16.97
C ALA A 14 -24.37 -4.94 18.36
N HIS A 15 -24.57 -4.11 19.39
CA HIS A 15 -24.67 -4.54 20.79
C HIS A 15 -25.81 -3.83 21.54
N PRO A 16 -27.08 -4.15 21.24
CA PRO A 16 -28.24 -3.45 21.81
C PRO A 16 -28.32 -3.55 23.33
N ASP A 17 -28.00 -4.72 23.91
CA ASP A 17 -28.02 -4.92 25.38
C ASP A 17 -27.06 -3.98 26.12
N ARG A 18 -25.88 -3.75 25.55
CA ARG A 18 -24.86 -2.84 26.11
C ARG A 18 -25.18 -1.38 25.82
N ALA A 19 -25.78 -1.11 24.66
CA ALA A 19 -26.19 0.24 24.27
C ALA A 19 -27.26 0.80 25.22
N ALA A 20 -28.22 -0.06 25.62
CA ALA A 20 -29.25 0.28 26.60
C ALA A 20 -28.65 0.63 27.98
N MET A 21 -27.57 -0.05 28.39
CA MET A 21 -26.85 0.29 29.63
C MET A 21 -26.07 1.59 29.56
N LEU A 22 -25.60 1.97 28.37
CA LEU A 22 -24.83 3.19 28.11
C LEU A 22 -25.71 4.39 27.73
N ASP A 23 -27.04 4.21 27.74
CA ASP A 23 -28.06 5.19 27.35
C ASP A 23 -27.76 5.85 25.99
N LEU A 24 -27.09 5.10 25.08
CA LEU A 24 -26.74 5.58 23.74
C LEU A 24 -27.97 5.81 22.85
N ASP A 25 -29.12 5.24 23.24
CA ASP A 25 -30.42 5.40 22.59
C ASP A 25 -31.17 6.67 23.04
N LYS A 26 -30.79 7.29 24.17
CA LYS A 26 -31.41 8.53 24.68
C LYS A 26 -30.47 9.70 24.49
N ALA A 27 -30.72 10.45 23.42
CA ALA A 27 -29.97 11.66 23.09
C ALA A 27 -30.25 12.78 24.11
N GLY A 28 -29.48 12.85 25.19
CA GLY A 28 -29.19 14.12 25.85
C GLY A 28 -28.05 14.79 25.08
N THR A 29 -28.27 15.99 24.54
CA THR A 29 -27.25 16.70 23.74
C THR A 29 -26.03 16.98 24.62
N PRO A 30 -24.90 16.27 24.45
CA PRO A 30 -23.69 16.55 25.20
C PRO A 30 -23.09 17.86 24.68
N ASP A 31 -22.32 18.55 25.53
CA ASP A 31 -21.62 19.76 25.13
C ASP A 31 -20.71 19.47 23.90
N PRO A 32 -20.88 20.22 22.78
CA PRO A 32 -20.07 20.05 21.56
C PRO A 32 -18.55 20.13 21.78
N TYR A 33 -18.08 20.84 22.81
CA TYR A 33 -16.66 20.94 23.14
C TYR A 33 -16.12 19.67 23.79
N VAL A 34 -16.92 19.02 24.64
CA VAL A 34 -16.56 17.75 25.29
C VAL A 34 -16.55 16.62 24.27
N GLU A 35 -17.51 16.59 23.34
CA GLU A 35 -17.49 15.64 22.22
C GLU A 35 -16.23 15.78 21.36
N ARG A 36 -15.80 17.02 21.08
CA ARG A 36 -14.55 17.31 20.34
C ARG A 36 -13.31 16.82 21.06
N LEU A 37 -13.26 17.03 22.37
CA LEU A 37 -12.15 16.57 23.20
C LEU A 37 -12.03 15.04 23.16
N PHE A 38 -13.15 14.33 23.34
CA PHE A 38 -13.16 12.87 23.30
C PHE A 38 -12.90 12.31 21.90
N GLU A 39 -13.41 12.94 20.84
CA GLU A 39 -13.09 12.54 19.45
C GLU A 39 -11.57 12.68 19.20
N GLY A 40 -10.96 13.81 19.59
CA GLY A 40 -9.51 14.03 19.45
C GLY A 40 -8.67 13.05 20.28
N PHE A 41 -9.09 12.77 21.51
CA PHE A 41 -8.43 11.79 22.38
C PHE A 41 -8.52 10.37 21.79
N ALA A 42 -9.68 9.95 21.32
CA ALA A 42 -9.88 8.64 20.69
C ALA A 42 -8.98 8.46 19.46
N PHE A 43 -8.88 9.48 18.60
CA PHE A 43 -7.96 9.44 17.45
C PHE A 43 -6.49 9.38 17.87
N SER A 44 -6.12 10.08 18.94
CA SER A 44 -4.73 10.11 19.43
C SER A 44 -4.32 8.76 20.01
N VAL A 45 -5.19 8.15 20.81
CA VAL A 45 -4.96 6.80 21.38
C VAL A 45 -5.00 5.74 20.29
N GLY A 46 -5.92 5.86 19.32
CA GLY A 46 -5.97 4.96 18.16
C GLY A 46 -4.66 4.94 17.38
N ARG A 47 -4.11 6.13 17.06
CA ARG A 47 -2.81 6.24 16.38
C ARG A 47 -1.63 5.75 17.23
N LEU A 48 -1.67 6.00 18.54
CA LEU A 48 -0.64 5.48 19.44
C LEU A 48 -0.65 3.95 19.44
N ARG A 49 -1.85 3.34 19.46
CA ARG A 49 -2.01 1.89 19.44
C ARG A 49 -1.59 1.29 18.11
N GLU A 50 -2.02 1.88 17.00
CA GLU A 50 -1.59 1.53 15.64
C GLU A 50 -0.05 1.51 15.57
N LYS A 51 0.60 2.58 16.04
CA LYS A 51 2.07 2.64 16.08
C LYS A 51 2.71 1.55 16.93
N ILE A 52 2.15 1.26 18.11
CA ILE A 52 2.66 0.20 18.99
C ILE A 52 2.49 -1.18 18.35
N ASP A 53 1.36 -1.42 17.69
CA ASP A 53 1.08 -2.68 17.01
C ASP A 53 1.98 -2.85 15.76
N ASP A 54 2.38 -1.75 15.11
CA ASP A 54 3.30 -1.71 13.96
C ASP A 54 4.80 -1.82 14.34
N ASP A 55 5.19 -1.57 15.59
CA ASP A 55 6.60 -1.63 16.03
C ASP A 55 7.15 -3.09 16.13
N LEU A 56 6.28 -4.10 16.22
CA LEU A 56 6.68 -5.53 16.26
C LEU A 56 7.20 -6.08 14.91
N PRO A 57 6.60 -5.74 13.75
CA PRO A 57 7.11 -6.06 12.43
C PRO A 57 8.55 -5.59 12.17
N GLU A 58 8.93 -4.37 12.56
CA GLU A 58 10.26 -3.79 12.22
C GLU A 58 11.43 -4.63 12.76
N LEU A 59 11.30 -5.17 13.98
CA LEU A 59 12.32 -6.03 14.59
C LEU A 59 12.44 -7.38 13.87
N THR A 60 11.29 -7.94 13.48
CA THR A 60 11.24 -9.24 12.79
C THR A 60 11.64 -9.13 11.33
N GLU A 61 11.30 -8.05 10.63
CA GLU A 61 11.73 -7.76 9.26
C GLU A 61 13.24 -7.60 9.15
N GLY A 62 13.88 -6.90 10.10
CA GLY A 62 15.34 -6.79 10.16
C GLY A 62 16.03 -8.15 10.29
N LEU A 63 15.52 -9.03 11.16
CA LEU A 63 16.05 -10.39 11.32
C LEU A 63 15.77 -11.28 10.09
N VAL A 64 14.57 -11.21 9.53
CA VAL A 64 14.20 -11.95 8.31
C VAL A 64 15.01 -11.47 7.10
N SER A 65 15.34 -10.19 7.02
CA SER A 65 16.19 -9.64 5.93
C SER A 65 17.61 -10.19 5.95
N MET A 66 18.16 -10.49 7.13
CA MET A 66 19.49 -11.11 7.29
C MET A 66 19.45 -12.60 6.98
N LEU A 67 18.37 -13.30 7.31
CA LEU A 67 18.19 -14.71 7.00
C LEU A 67 17.93 -14.91 5.50
N TRP A 68 16.93 -14.23 4.93
CA TRP A 68 16.45 -14.38 3.54
C TRP A 68 16.29 -13.02 2.82
N PRO A 69 17.39 -12.44 2.29
CA PRO A 69 17.39 -11.09 1.69
C PRO A 69 16.59 -10.96 0.38
N HIS A 70 16.16 -12.09 -0.20
CA HIS A 70 15.42 -12.11 -1.48
C HIS A 70 13.90 -12.06 -1.31
N TYR A 71 13.36 -12.26 -0.10
CA TYR A 71 11.91 -12.34 0.12
C TYR A 71 11.24 -10.96 0.27
N LEU A 72 12.00 -9.93 0.66
CA LEU A 72 11.52 -8.56 0.86
C LEU A 72 11.77 -7.65 -0.35
N ARG A 73 12.26 -8.17 -1.48
CA ARG A 73 12.49 -7.36 -2.68
C ARG A 73 11.22 -7.31 -3.52
N THR A 74 10.72 -6.11 -3.75
CA THR A 74 9.66 -5.86 -4.72
C THR A 74 10.09 -6.33 -6.11
N ILE A 75 9.27 -7.16 -6.74
CA ILE A 75 9.47 -7.58 -8.13
C ILE A 75 8.96 -6.44 -9.03
N PRO A 76 9.79 -5.85 -9.90
CA PRO A 76 9.35 -4.81 -10.81
C PRO A 76 8.39 -5.38 -11.86
N SER A 77 7.54 -4.54 -12.44
CA SER A 77 6.69 -4.92 -13.57
C SER A 77 7.56 -5.35 -14.77
N LEU A 78 7.20 -6.48 -15.40
CA LEU A 78 7.91 -7.06 -16.55
C LEU A 78 6.96 -7.36 -17.72
N SER A 79 7.47 -7.30 -18.94
CA SER A 79 6.76 -7.63 -20.18
C SER A 79 7.71 -8.26 -21.21
N ILE A 80 7.17 -9.06 -22.11
CA ILE A 80 7.91 -9.68 -23.23
C ILE A 80 7.79 -8.75 -24.44
N VAL A 81 8.94 -8.40 -25.05
CA VAL A 81 8.99 -7.56 -26.25
C VAL A 81 9.69 -8.33 -27.38
N ALA A 82 9.08 -8.34 -28.57
CA ALA A 82 9.67 -8.90 -29.78
C ALA A 82 10.38 -7.79 -30.58
N LEU A 83 11.64 -8.01 -30.92
CA LEU A 83 12.42 -7.13 -31.78
C LEU A 83 12.49 -7.74 -33.18
N THR A 84 11.81 -7.12 -34.14
CA THR A 84 11.80 -7.59 -35.54
C THR A 84 12.69 -6.67 -36.39
N PRO A 85 13.80 -7.17 -36.95
CA PRO A 85 14.67 -6.36 -37.79
C PRO A 85 14.05 -6.09 -39.16
N THR A 86 14.43 -4.98 -39.78
CA THR A 86 14.07 -4.64 -41.16
C THR A 86 14.97 -5.39 -42.16
N LEU A 87 14.52 -6.59 -42.56
CA LEU A 87 15.24 -7.52 -43.45
C LEU A 87 15.88 -6.88 -44.70
N PRO A 88 15.26 -5.92 -45.42
CA PRO A 88 15.86 -5.34 -46.63
C PRO A 88 17.12 -4.51 -46.35
N ALA A 89 17.27 -3.97 -45.14
CA ALA A 89 18.40 -3.14 -44.72
C ALA A 89 19.48 -3.96 -43.98
N MET A 90 19.18 -5.22 -43.65
CA MET A 90 20.03 -6.06 -42.82
C MET A 90 20.99 -6.87 -43.68
N LYS A 91 22.28 -6.52 -43.63
CA LYS A 91 23.34 -7.23 -44.38
C LYS A 91 23.93 -8.42 -43.61
N MET A 92 23.85 -8.38 -42.28
CA MET A 92 24.38 -9.40 -41.37
C MET A 92 23.49 -9.51 -40.13
N ALA A 93 23.49 -10.67 -39.47
CA ALA A 93 22.82 -10.85 -38.20
C ALA A 93 23.52 -10.04 -37.09
N GLU A 94 22.75 -9.32 -36.28
CA GLU A 94 23.24 -8.54 -35.15
C GLU A 94 22.57 -9.02 -33.87
N THR A 95 23.37 -9.29 -32.84
CA THR A 95 22.86 -9.67 -31.52
C THR A 95 22.70 -8.42 -30.66
N VAL A 96 21.51 -8.19 -30.13
CA VAL A 96 21.24 -7.05 -29.26
C VAL A 96 21.95 -7.26 -27.91
N PRO A 97 22.75 -6.29 -27.44
CA PRO A 97 23.46 -6.44 -26.18
C PRO A 97 22.51 -6.45 -24.98
N ALA A 98 22.92 -7.15 -23.92
CA ALA A 98 22.23 -7.13 -22.64
C ALA A 98 22.18 -5.69 -22.07
N GLY A 99 21.07 -5.33 -21.42
CA GLY A 99 20.85 -3.98 -20.92
C GLY A 99 20.34 -3.00 -21.98
N PHE A 100 19.98 -3.47 -23.18
CA PHE A 100 19.27 -2.66 -24.16
C PHE A 100 18.01 -2.05 -23.53
N GLU A 101 17.87 -0.73 -23.63
CA GLU A 101 16.79 -0.01 -22.94
C GLU A 101 15.55 0.09 -23.82
N ILE A 102 14.41 -0.36 -23.28
CA ILE A 102 13.10 -0.19 -23.93
C ILE A 102 12.36 0.94 -23.21
N SER A 103 11.86 1.90 -23.99
CA SER A 103 11.02 2.97 -23.44
C SER A 103 9.54 2.64 -23.55
N SER A 104 8.79 2.87 -22.48
CA SER A 104 7.34 2.82 -22.55
C SER A 104 6.79 4.01 -23.35
N PRO A 105 5.59 3.87 -23.95
CA PRO A 105 4.80 5.04 -24.32
C PRO A 105 4.52 5.91 -23.08
N PRO A 106 4.33 7.23 -23.25
CA PRO A 106 4.07 8.13 -22.12
C PRO A 106 2.77 7.71 -21.44
N THR A 107 2.84 7.43 -20.14
CA THR A 107 1.67 7.13 -19.32
C THR A 107 1.51 8.29 -18.35
N GLY A 108 0.74 9.32 -18.76
CA GLY A 108 0.70 10.60 -18.06
C GLY A 108 1.94 11.46 -18.34
N ALA A 109 2.56 12.04 -17.30
CA ALA A 109 3.74 12.91 -17.42
C ALA A 109 5.08 12.15 -17.42
N GLU A 110 5.07 10.84 -17.18
CA GLU A 110 6.28 10.04 -17.00
C GLU A 110 6.53 9.10 -18.18
N LYS A 111 7.82 8.91 -18.49
CA LYS A 111 8.33 7.96 -19.47
C LYS A 111 9.25 6.99 -18.75
N TYR A 112 8.88 5.73 -18.72
CA TYR A 112 9.69 4.69 -18.07
C TYR A 112 10.69 4.11 -19.05
N ARG A 113 11.88 3.81 -18.53
CA ARG A 113 12.95 3.17 -19.28
C ARG A 113 13.38 1.91 -18.55
N VAL A 114 13.29 0.78 -19.23
CA VAL A 114 13.55 -0.54 -18.63
C VAL A 114 14.68 -1.21 -19.40
N PRO A 115 15.81 -1.55 -18.75
CA PRO A 115 16.86 -2.34 -19.38
C PRO A 115 16.39 -3.78 -19.54
N VAL A 116 16.62 -4.37 -20.71
CA VAL A 116 16.34 -5.80 -20.95
C VAL A 116 17.37 -6.63 -20.16
N PRO A 117 16.93 -7.44 -19.18
CA PRO A 117 17.83 -8.29 -18.42
C PRO A 117 18.45 -9.36 -19.30
N ASN A 118 19.65 -9.78 -18.93
CA ASN A 118 20.40 -10.81 -19.65
C ASN A 118 19.65 -12.15 -19.53
N HIS A 119 19.01 -12.61 -20.61
CA HIS A 119 18.44 -13.95 -20.67
C HIS A 119 19.38 -14.83 -21.50
N PRO A 120 19.90 -15.95 -20.98
CA PRO A 120 20.59 -16.91 -21.83
C PRO A 120 19.59 -17.39 -22.89
N ALA A 121 19.98 -17.27 -24.15
CA ALA A 121 19.26 -17.90 -25.26
C ALA A 121 19.22 -19.40 -25.00
N ILE A 122 18.01 -19.97 -25.00
CA ILE A 122 17.78 -21.41 -25.01
C ILE A 122 18.07 -21.93 -26.42
#